data_AF-A0A930DYK4-F1
#
_entry.id   AF-A0A930DYK4-F1
#
_cell.length_a   1.000
_cell.length_b   1.000
_cell.length_c   1.000
_cell.angle_alpha   90.00
_cell.angle_beta   90.00
_cell.angle_gamma   90.00
#
_symmetry.space_group_name_H-M   'P 1'
#
loop_
_entity.id
_entity.type
_entity.pdbx_description
1 polymer ?
#
loop_
_entity_poly.entity_id
_entity_poly.type
_entity_poly.pdbx_seq_one_letter_code
_entity_poly.pdbx_strand_id
1 'polypeptide(L)' 'DKAKTLTDKAAYYDAMHEAEQLALKDAAIAPIAYYNDTWLQKENLKNVWHHPNGFWYFMHATKE' A
#
# COMPACT_ATOMS: atom_id res chain seq x y z
N ASP A 1 -13.24 -14.07 5.26
CA ASP A 1 -12.89 -15.50 5.07
C ASP A 1 -12.83 -15.96 3.62
N LYS A 2 -13.84 -15.66 2.79
CA LYS A 2 -13.84 -16.06 1.36
C LYS A 2 -12.58 -15.64 0.57
N ALA A 3 -12.14 -14.38 0.72
CA ALA A 3 -10.93 -13.90 0.03
C ALA A 3 -9.65 -14.61 0.48
N LYS A 4 -9.55 -15.06 1.74
CA LYS A 4 -8.32 -15.69 2.27
C LYS A 4 -8.07 -17.10 1.73
N THR A 5 -9.10 -17.75 1.17
CA THR A 5 -9.06 -19.13 0.71
C THR A 5 -8.97 -19.27 -0.81
N LEU A 6 -9.14 -18.18 -1.56
CA LEU A 6 -9.11 -18.18 -3.01
C LEU A 6 -7.66 -18.01 -3.51
N THR A 7 -7.21 -18.95 -4.33
CA THR A 7 -5.89 -18.92 -4.99
C THR A 7 -5.93 -18.21 -6.34
N ASP A 8 -7.13 -18.00 -6.90
CA ASP A 8 -7.33 -17.23 -8.13
C ASP A 8 -7.39 -15.72 -7.83
N LYS A 9 -6.59 -14.94 -8.56
CA LYS A 9 -6.46 -13.50 -8.33
C LYS A 9 -7.74 -12.73 -8.66
N ALA A 10 -8.48 -13.11 -9.69
CA ALA A 10 -9.68 -12.38 -10.08
C ALA A 10 -10.78 -12.58 -9.03
N ALA A 11 -11.02 -13.84 -8.63
CA ALA A 11 -11.98 -14.15 -7.58
C ALA A 11 -11.60 -13.54 -6.21
N TYR A 12 -10.31 -13.43 -5.91
CA TYR A 12 -9.81 -12.74 -4.71
C TYR A 12 -10.20 -11.26 -4.71
N TYR A 13 -9.93 -10.55 -5.81
CA TYR A 13 -10.23 -9.11 -5.92
C TYR A 13 -11.73 -8.85 -5.92
N ASP A 14 -12.53 -9.69 -6.56
CA ASP A 14 -14.00 -9.57 -6.54
C ASP A 14 -14.55 -9.70 -5.12
N ALA A 15 -14.07 -10.69 -4.35
CA ALA A 15 -14.47 -10.87 -2.96
C ALA A 15 -13.99 -9.73 -2.04
N MET A 16 -12.83 -9.13 -2.33
CA MET A 16 -12.33 -7.97 -1.59
C MET A 16 -13.16 -6.72 -1.89
N HIS A 17 -13.56 -6.52 -3.15
CA HIS A 17 -14.43 -5.42 -3.54
C HIS A 17 -15.82 -5.53 -2.90
N GLU A 18 -16.40 -6.74 -2.84
CA GLU A 18 -17.67 -6.98 -2.14
C GLU A 18 -17.59 -6.57 -0.65
N ALA A 19 -16.46 -6.89 0.01
CA ALA A 19 -16.23 -6.50 1.40
C ALA A 19 -16.06 -4.98 1.58
N GLU A 20 -15.33 -4.32 0.69
CA GLU A 20 -15.20 -2.85 0.68
C GLU A 20 -16.56 -2.16 0.50
N GLN A 21 -17.38 -2.65 -0.43
CA GLN A 21 -18.73 -2.10 -0.68
C GLN A 21 -19.64 -2.25 0.54
N LEU A 22 -19.57 -3.38 1.26
CA LEU A 22 -20.33 -3.57 2.49
C LEU A 22 -19.88 -2.58 3.58
N ALA A 23 -18.56 -2.41 3.78
CA ALA A 23 -18.02 -1.47 4.76
C ALA A 23 -18.36 0.00 4.45
N LEU A 24 -18.42 0.36 3.17
CA LEU A 24 -18.82 1.70 2.71
C LEU A 24 -20.32 1.95 2.88
N LYS A 25 -21.18 0.94 2.62
CA LYS A 25 -22.64 1.06 2.78
C LYS A 25 -23.07 1.30 4.22
N ASP A 26 -22.38 0.68 5.18
CA ASP A 26 -22.64 0.87 6.60
C ASP A 26 -21.98 2.14 7.18
N ALA A 27 -21.38 2.98 6.33
CA ALA A 27 -20.65 4.20 6.70
C ALA A 27 -19.57 3.99 7.78
N ALA A 28 -19.06 2.76 7.92
CA ALA A 28 -18.08 2.41 8.95
C ALA A 28 -16.69 2.99 8.65
N ILE A 29 -16.41 3.28 7.37
CA ILE A 29 -15.13 3.82 6.89
C ILE A 29 -15.42 4.87 5.81
N ALA A 30 -14.84 6.06 5.95
CA ALA A 30 -14.87 7.09 4.91
C ALA A 30 -13.42 7.34 4.42
N PRO A 31 -13.07 6.98 3.17
CA PRO A 31 -11.74 7.25 2.64
C PRO A 31 -11.61 8.73 2.30
N ILE A 32 -10.89 9.49 3.15
CA ILE A 32 -10.74 10.95 3.00
C ILE A 32 -9.52 11.31 2.15
N ALA A 33 -8.42 10.56 2.28
CA ALA A 33 -7.21 10.79 1.51
C ALA A 33 -6.39 9.51 1.35
N TYR A 34 -5.78 9.35 0.19
CA TYR A 34 -4.70 8.41 0.00
C TYR A 34 -3.41 9.08 0.45
N TYR A 35 -2.76 8.51 1.46
CA TYR A 35 -1.50 9.05 1.99
C TYR A 35 -0.38 8.83 0.98
N ASN A 36 0.17 9.94 0.49
CA ASN A 36 1.44 9.92 -0.23
C ASN A 36 2.54 10.12 0.81
N ASP A 37 3.42 9.12 0.98
CA ASP A 37 4.60 9.26 1.84
C ASP A 37 5.60 10.21 1.18
N THR A 38 5.49 11.50 1.50
CA THR A 38 6.42 12.53 1.03
C THR A 38 7.72 12.44 1.84
N TRP A 39 8.81 12.11 1.16
CA TRP A 39 10.14 12.00 1.77
C TRP A 39 11.08 13.06 1.26
N LEU A 40 11.77 13.73 2.19
CA LEU A 40 12.78 14.72 1.88
C LEU A 40 14.18 14.11 2.05
N GLN A 41 14.81 13.75 0.94
CA GLN A 41 16.16 13.20 0.92
C GLN A 41 17.20 14.31 0.74
N LYS A 42 18.28 14.27 1.51
CA LYS A 42 19.45 15.13 1.25
C LYS A 42 20.08 14.75 -0.09
N GLU A 43 20.46 15.72 -0.91
CA GLU A 43 20.98 15.50 -2.27
C GLU A 43 22.24 14.61 -2.33
N ASN A 44 22.98 14.56 -1.23
CA ASN A 44 24.21 13.79 -1.06
C ASN A 44 23.97 12.28 -0.79
N LEU A 45 22.72 11.88 -0.55
CA LEU A 45 22.34 10.48 -0.41
C LEU A 45 21.87 9.98 -1.77
N LYS A 46 22.58 9.00 -2.34
CA LYS A 46 22.18 8.31 -3.58
C LYS A 46 21.74 6.88 -3.27
N ASN A 47 20.94 6.28 -4.16
CA ASN A 47 20.52 4.88 -4.10
C ASN A 47 19.68 4.45 -2.86
N VAL A 48 18.94 5.38 -2.26
CA VAL A 48 17.88 5.04 -1.29
C VAL A 48 16.59 4.77 -2.07
N TRP A 49 15.88 3.70 -1.72
CA TRP A 49 14.62 3.35 -2.40
C TRP A 49 13.46 3.23 -1.40
N HIS A 50 12.31 3.79 -1.77
CA HIS A 50 11.06 3.66 -1.03
C HIS A 50 10.16 2.65 -1.73
N HIS A 51 9.81 1.56 -1.06
CA HIS A 51 8.89 0.59 -1.63
C HIS A 51 7.45 0.92 -1.21
N PRO A 52 6.44 0.65 -2.05
CA PRO A 52 5.01 0.86 -1.73
C PRO A 52 4.46 0.11 -0.50
N ASN A 53 5.29 -0.67 0.19
CA ASN A 53 4.95 -1.35 1.44
C ASN A 53 5.30 -0.50 2.68
N GLY A 54 5.77 0.74 2.49
CA GLY A 54 6.14 1.66 3.56
C GLY A 54 7.55 1.47 4.13
N PHE A 55 8.38 0.59 3.54
CA PHE A 55 9.75 0.38 3.99
C PHE A 55 10.77 1.11 3.12
N TRP A 56 11.77 1.67 3.80
CA TRP A 56 12.95 2.28 3.21
C TRP A 56 14.08 1.28 3.08
N TYR A 57 14.56 1.06 1.87
CA TYR A 57 15.70 0.18 1.59
C TYR A 57 16.97 1.02 1.42
N PHE A 58 17.92 0.76 2.32
CA PHE A 58 19.23 1.43 2.35
C PHE A 58 20.39 0.52 1.91
N MET A 59 20.09 -0.67 1.34
CA MET A 59 21.12 -1.68 1.01
C MET A 59 22.20 -1.19 0.04
N HIS A 60 21.85 -0.25 -0.85
CA HIS A 60 22.77 0.35 -1.80
C HIS A 60 23.02 1.84 -1.54
N ALA A 61 22.54 2.36 -0.40
CA ALA A 61 22.62 3.78 -0.11
C ALA A 61 24.08 4.21 0.06
N THR A 62 24.53 5.14 -0.79
CA THR A 62 25.86 5.73 -0.71
C THR A 62 25.76 7.20 -0.32
N LYS A 63 26.71 7.64 0.50
CA LYS A 63 26.91 9.04 0.83
C LYS A 63 28.13 9.52 0.05
N GLU A 64 27.91 10.36 -0.96
CA GLU A 64 28.97 11.16 -1.56
C GLU A 64 29.18 12.46 -0.75
#